data_AF-A0A821WX37-F1
#
_entry.id   AF-A0A821WX37-F1
#
_cell.length_a   1.000
_cell.length_b   1.000
_cell.length_c   1.000
_cell.angle_alpha   90.00
_cell.angle_beta   90.00
_cell.angle_gamma   90.00
#
_symmetry.space_group_name_H-M   'P 1'
#
loop_
_entity.id
_entity.type
_entity.pdbx_description
1 polymer ?
#
loop_
_entity_poly.entity_id
_entity_poly.type
_entity_poly.pdbx_seq_one_letter_code
_entity_poly.pdbx_strand_id
1 'polypeptide(L)'
;MQSLILANTLVLPADIFLLKNDSFYSYVTEAIGDIPASYLKFLSINSVDCLLRIDDIFSFISIDSPEFNDLRSKLAFHLNNGTFVVRPGFKHILNNFIQIFRDKQKNDSSRNNDEKQKEEIFKIVQKHSLLRSLISFYQVNNTNDFSTSFLCCLIENTIDNLMRSKNHYHYARPVIDFSISLYILGGRTTYEFVRSNLICALPSITTINQLISTELPSFKESEFRFESLSETFNSRQITHVFGSEDCTGVVKAIKYDVQTDSFIGFVSPLQEGVPHCDGKYLRSMKLLLGFFATPPNINLTNDDKCLQIDIPGADLTVGNKKANMLHLENIVKTYNSKFDHALVMSDLNPSDRQNYRSCEKVSSDEVLAILESNDDTYATFLYIKLLRYIIDAFINKATSIRDRLYFAWTIVFVCRLWKAWLNLEFKSSTQKIHEGSLPSESLQIPLFSNQSRESIFRSSRSLTGTQSTMVNFTVKGKFSEKIP
;
A
#
# COMPACT_ATOMS: atom_id res chain seq x y z
N MET A 1 19.34 61.71 32.85
CA MET A 1 18.97 60.39 33.39
C MET A 1 17.47 60.08 33.22
N GLN A 2 16.56 61.05 33.43
CA GLN A 2 15.11 60.86 33.17
C GLN A 2 14.76 60.56 31.69
N SER A 3 15.52 61.07 30.71
CA SER A 3 15.29 60.82 29.28
C SER A 3 15.72 59.42 28.78
N LEU A 4 16.56 58.69 29.52
CA LEU A 4 17.01 57.34 29.11
C LEU A 4 16.03 56.23 29.55
N ILE A 5 15.13 56.51 30.48
CA ILE A 5 14.15 55.53 31.01
C ILE A 5 12.87 55.50 30.16
N LEU A 6 12.54 56.58 29.43
CA LEU A 6 11.32 56.70 28.62
C LEU A 6 11.31 55.85 27.34
N ALA A 7 12.48 55.49 26.79
CA ALA A 7 12.54 54.82 25.48
C ALA A 7 12.05 53.36 25.49
N ASN A 8 12.00 52.69 26.65
CA ASN A 8 11.58 51.28 26.75
C ASN A 8 10.07 51.08 26.92
N THR A 9 9.28 52.16 26.99
CA THR A 9 7.82 52.11 27.15
C THR A 9 7.08 52.82 26.02
N LEU A 10 7.74 53.09 24.89
CA LEU A 10 7.13 53.84 23.79
C LEU A 10 6.04 53.00 23.12
N VAL A 11 4.78 53.33 23.38
CA VAL A 11 3.62 52.71 22.71
C VAL A 11 3.41 53.42 21.37
N LEU A 12 3.61 52.69 20.27
CA LEU A 12 3.41 53.24 18.93
C LEU A 12 1.91 53.31 18.57
N PRO A 13 1.39 54.48 18.16
CA PRO A 13 0.02 54.62 17.64
C PRO A 13 -0.29 53.67 16.48
N ALA A 14 -1.54 53.23 16.33
CA ALA A 14 -1.94 52.31 15.27
C ALA A 14 -1.72 52.91 13.86
N ASP A 15 -1.87 54.22 13.74
CA ASP A 15 -1.76 55.03 12.53
C ASP A 15 -0.37 55.67 12.33
N ILE A 16 0.65 55.20 13.07
CA ILE A 16 1.98 55.83 13.06
C ILE A 16 2.64 55.90 11.67
N PHE A 17 2.36 54.93 10.79
CA PHE A 17 2.84 54.93 9.40
C PHE A 17 2.08 55.90 8.49
N LEU A 18 0.94 56.45 8.95
CA LEU A 18 0.14 57.44 8.23
C LEU A 18 0.54 58.89 8.58
N LEU A 19 1.29 59.10 9.66
CA LEU A 19 1.73 60.44 10.07
C LEU A 19 2.71 61.04 9.06
N LYS A 20 2.52 62.33 8.73
CA LYS A 20 3.32 63.07 7.76
C LYS A 20 3.54 64.52 8.19
N ASN A 21 4.69 65.07 7.81
CA ASN A 21 5.04 66.48 8.04
C ASN A 21 4.95 66.83 9.54
N ASP A 22 4.23 67.90 9.89
CA ASP A 22 4.17 68.42 11.25
C ASP A 22 3.59 67.39 12.24
N SER A 23 2.64 66.53 11.85
CA SER A 23 2.13 65.50 12.75
C SER A 23 3.17 64.43 13.08
N PHE A 24 4.03 64.09 12.12
CA PHE A 24 5.18 63.22 12.37
C PHE A 24 6.21 63.90 13.27
N TYR A 25 6.53 65.18 13.03
CA TYR A 25 7.49 65.91 13.87
C TYR A 25 7.00 66.11 15.30
N SER A 26 5.72 66.45 15.48
CA SER A 26 5.10 66.57 16.81
C SER A 26 5.19 65.25 17.58
N TYR A 27 4.93 64.12 16.91
CA TYR A 27 5.09 62.80 17.51
C TYR A 27 6.54 62.52 17.91
N VAL A 28 7.52 62.81 17.05
CA VAL A 28 8.94 62.61 17.36
C VAL A 28 9.37 63.48 18.54
N THR A 29 8.91 64.74 18.59
CA THR A 29 9.14 65.66 19.71
C THR A 29 8.61 65.07 21.02
N GLU A 30 7.38 64.57 21.03
CA GLU A 30 6.76 63.97 22.22
C GLU A 30 7.46 62.66 22.62
N ALA A 31 7.83 61.84 21.64
CA ALA A 31 8.39 60.51 21.87
C ALA A 31 9.85 60.53 22.35
N ILE A 32 10.70 61.31 21.69
CA ILE A 32 12.16 61.28 21.89
C ILE A 32 12.81 62.66 22.04
N GLY A 33 12.02 63.74 22.00
CA GLY A 33 12.44 65.11 22.29
C GLY A 33 12.65 65.99 21.04
N ASP A 34 12.77 67.30 21.29
CA ASP A 34 12.85 68.32 20.25
C ASP A 34 14.11 68.24 19.37
N ILE A 35 15.22 67.77 19.95
CA ILE A 35 16.51 67.70 19.24
C ILE A 35 16.44 66.68 18.10
N PRO A 36 16.01 65.40 18.32
CA PRO A 36 15.73 64.48 17.22
C PRO A 36 14.70 65.00 16.21
N ALA A 37 13.60 65.61 16.67
CA ALA A 37 12.57 66.13 15.77
C ALA A 37 13.12 67.22 14.85
N SER A 38 13.90 68.16 15.39
CA SER A 38 14.57 69.22 14.63
C SER A 38 15.58 68.65 13.63
N TYR A 39 16.29 67.58 14.01
CA TYR A 39 17.21 66.88 13.12
C TYR A 39 16.50 66.21 11.95
N LEU A 40 15.43 65.47 12.20
CA LEU A 40 14.63 64.86 11.15
C LEU A 40 13.97 65.92 10.25
N LYS A 41 13.54 67.05 10.83
CA LYS A 41 12.97 68.18 10.09
C LYS A 41 13.99 68.85 9.18
N PHE A 42 15.22 69.06 9.66
CA PHE A 42 16.32 69.58 8.85
C PHE A 42 16.62 68.66 7.64
N LEU A 43 16.64 67.35 7.86
CA LEU A 43 16.84 66.36 6.78
C LEU A 43 15.62 66.15 5.88
N SER A 44 14.53 66.88 6.10
CA SER A 44 13.25 66.69 5.39
C SER A 44 12.69 65.25 5.48
N ILE A 45 13.05 64.52 6.54
CA ILE A 45 12.49 63.20 6.84
C ILE A 45 11.15 63.43 7.53
N ASN A 46 10.07 63.40 6.76
CA ASN A 46 8.75 63.83 7.19
C ASN A 46 7.76 62.69 7.47
N SER A 47 8.23 61.44 7.47
CA SER A 47 7.40 60.25 7.73
C SER A 47 8.26 59.07 8.17
N VAL A 48 7.62 58.06 8.79
CA VAL A 48 8.26 56.80 9.19
C VAL A 48 8.82 56.06 7.97
N ASP A 49 8.09 56.05 6.84
CA ASP A 49 8.55 55.40 5.61
C ASP A 49 9.84 56.01 5.07
N CYS A 50 9.96 57.35 5.10
CA CYS A 50 11.19 58.02 4.69
C CYS A 50 12.34 57.69 5.64
N LEU A 51 12.07 57.67 6.94
CA LEU A 51 13.06 57.35 7.98
C LEU A 51 13.61 55.93 7.81
N LEU A 52 12.74 54.94 7.54
CA LEU A 52 13.13 53.53 7.43
C LEU A 52 13.94 53.21 6.16
N ARG A 53 13.86 54.03 5.12
CA ARG A 53 14.59 53.86 3.85
C ARG A 53 16.03 54.39 3.88
N ILE A 54 16.42 55.08 4.94
CA ILE A 54 17.75 55.68 5.06
C ILE A 54 18.65 54.71 5.85
N ASP A 55 19.75 54.29 5.22
CA ASP A 55 20.68 53.32 5.82
C ASP A 55 21.50 53.91 6.97
N ASP A 56 22.05 55.12 6.77
CA ASP A 56 22.80 55.85 7.80
C ASP A 56 22.31 57.29 7.91
N ILE A 57 21.45 57.53 8.89
CA ILE A 57 20.90 58.85 9.17
C ILE A 57 21.93 59.84 9.72
N PHE A 58 23.09 59.38 10.18
CA PHE A 58 24.13 60.25 10.76
C PHE A 58 25.15 60.72 9.73
N SER A 59 25.13 60.16 8.52
CA SER A 59 26.02 60.53 7.41
C SER A 59 25.96 62.02 7.05
N PHE A 60 24.81 62.67 7.31
CA PHE A 60 24.54 64.07 6.98
C PHE A 60 25.10 65.09 8.00
N ILE A 61 25.67 64.64 9.12
CA ILE A 61 26.19 65.55 10.17
C ILE A 61 27.39 66.36 9.69
N SER A 62 28.08 65.90 8.65
CA SER A 62 29.21 66.56 8.01
C SER A 62 28.84 67.70 7.06
N ILE A 63 27.55 67.93 6.77
CA ILE A 63 27.11 68.99 5.83
C ILE A 63 27.40 70.36 6.43
N ASP A 64 28.29 71.14 5.79
CA ASP A 64 28.60 72.51 6.18
C ASP A 64 27.52 73.50 5.73
N SER A 65 26.62 73.83 6.66
CA SER A 65 25.52 74.78 6.44
C SER A 65 25.34 75.66 7.67
N PRO A 66 25.22 76.99 7.51
CA PRO A 66 24.98 77.90 8.62
C PRO A 66 23.68 77.60 9.36
N GLU A 67 22.66 77.11 8.65
CA GLU A 67 21.37 76.67 9.21
C GLU A 67 21.51 75.43 10.10
N PHE A 68 22.53 74.58 9.85
CA PHE A 68 22.77 73.37 10.62
C PHE A 68 23.71 73.57 11.81
N ASN A 69 24.49 74.65 11.85
CA ASN A 69 25.55 74.82 12.85
C ASN A 69 25.05 74.85 14.30
N ASP A 70 23.92 75.52 14.56
CA ASP A 70 23.29 75.51 15.90
C ASP A 70 22.88 74.09 16.31
N LEU A 71 22.24 73.37 15.39
CA LEU A 71 21.79 72.01 15.63
C LEU A 71 22.97 71.03 15.79
N ARG A 72 24.02 71.20 14.99
CA ARG A 72 25.24 70.37 15.07
C ARG A 72 25.92 70.49 16.44
N SER A 73 25.96 71.68 17.02
CA SER A 73 26.53 71.90 18.36
C SER A 73 25.78 71.12 19.46
N LYS A 74 24.48 70.88 19.26
CA LYS A 74 23.61 70.09 20.15
C LYS A 74 23.77 68.58 19.91
N LEU A 75 24.05 68.17 18.68
CA LEU A 75 24.10 66.76 18.25
C LEU A 75 25.47 66.10 18.37
N ALA A 76 26.56 66.86 18.24
CA ALA A 76 27.92 66.35 18.14
C ALA A 76 28.90 67.06 19.09
N PHE A 77 30.01 66.40 19.38
CA PHE A 77 31.19 67.00 19.98
C PHE A 77 32.11 67.51 18.87
N HIS A 78 32.59 68.74 19.01
CA HIS A 78 33.66 69.28 18.17
C HIS A 78 35.00 68.76 18.67
N LEU A 79 35.79 68.18 17.77
CA LEU A 79 37.16 67.76 18.06
C LEU A 79 38.16 68.83 17.63
N ASN A 80 39.33 68.86 18.26
CA ASN A 80 40.39 69.84 17.99
C ASN A 80 40.92 69.79 16.54
N ASN A 81 40.71 68.67 15.84
CA ASN A 81 41.10 68.49 14.44
C ASN A 81 40.03 68.98 13.43
N GLY A 82 38.98 69.65 13.89
CA GLY A 82 37.89 70.14 13.04
C GLY A 82 36.86 69.08 12.64
N THR A 83 37.00 67.84 13.14
CA THR A 83 36.00 66.77 12.91
C THR A 83 34.94 66.72 14.00
N PHE A 84 33.87 65.98 13.74
CA PHE A 84 32.70 65.89 14.62
C PHE A 84 32.43 64.44 15.01
N VAL A 85 32.05 64.23 16.27
CA VAL A 85 31.57 62.93 16.75
C VAL A 85 30.17 63.09 17.32
N VAL A 86 29.21 62.38 16.74
CA VAL A 86 27.82 62.35 17.23
C VAL A 86 27.80 61.95 18.70
N ARG A 87 27.07 62.70 19.53
CA ARG A 87 26.91 62.37 20.95
C ARG A 87 26.32 60.95 21.05
N PRO A 88 27.00 60.00 21.73
CA PRO A 88 26.55 58.60 21.76
C PRO A 88 25.11 58.40 22.24
N GLY A 89 24.67 59.22 23.21
CA GLY A 89 23.29 59.20 23.71
C GLY A 89 22.26 59.55 22.65
N PHE A 90 22.53 60.55 21.81
CA PHE A 90 21.66 60.90 20.69
C PHE A 90 21.60 59.77 19.65
N LYS A 91 22.76 59.23 19.29
CA LYS A 91 22.87 58.10 18.36
C LYS A 91 22.06 56.90 18.86
N HIS A 92 22.17 56.58 20.14
CA HIS A 92 21.43 55.48 20.75
C HIS A 92 19.91 55.70 20.75
N ILE A 93 19.44 56.89 21.13
CA ILE A 93 18.00 57.23 21.17
C ILE A 93 17.38 57.10 19.78
N LEU A 94 18.00 57.68 18.76
CA LEU A 94 17.45 57.67 17.40
C LEU A 94 17.51 56.27 16.77
N ASN A 95 18.59 55.51 17.00
CA ASN A 95 18.67 54.12 16.54
C ASN A 95 17.61 53.24 17.21
N ASN A 96 17.38 53.38 18.52
CA ASN A 96 16.34 52.63 19.20
C ASN A 96 14.96 52.97 18.63
N PHE A 97 14.69 54.26 18.40
CA PHE A 97 13.45 54.73 17.80
C PHE A 97 13.20 54.13 16.39
N ILE A 98 14.23 54.10 15.54
CA ILE A 98 14.17 53.45 14.20
C ILE A 98 13.89 51.95 14.35
N GLN A 99 14.53 51.29 15.32
CA GLN A 99 14.36 49.85 15.54
C GLN A 99 12.93 49.49 15.94
N ILE A 100 12.30 50.30 16.81
CA ILE A 100 10.90 50.09 17.22
C ILE A 100 9.96 50.13 15.99
N PHE A 101 10.19 51.03 15.03
CA PHE A 101 9.41 51.06 13.78
C PHE A 101 9.64 49.83 12.89
N ARG A 102 10.88 49.35 12.77
CA ARG A 102 11.20 48.14 12.01
C ARG A 102 10.50 46.91 12.58
N ASP A 103 10.46 46.80 13.90
CA ASP A 103 9.81 45.68 14.58
C ASP A 103 8.29 45.72 14.40
N LYS A 104 7.68 46.91 14.45
CA LYS A 104 6.26 47.08 14.13
C LYS A 104 5.93 46.73 12.67
N GLN A 105 6.74 47.19 11.71
CA GLN A 105 6.54 46.89 10.28
C GLN A 105 6.59 45.38 9.99
N LYS A 106 7.49 44.64 10.65
CA LYS A 106 7.57 43.17 10.54
C LYS A 106 6.33 42.47 11.08
N ASN A 107 5.82 42.92 12.23
CA ASN A 107 4.64 42.35 12.87
C ASN A 107 3.33 42.62 12.08
N ASP A 108 3.22 43.79 11.46
CA ASP A 108 2.05 44.10 10.62
C ASP A 108 2.10 43.33 9.29
N SER A 109 3.30 43.08 8.76
CA SER A 109 3.50 42.29 7.54
C SER A 109 3.18 40.79 7.73
N SER A 110 3.46 40.21 8.90
CA SER A 110 3.14 38.80 9.18
C SER A 110 1.63 38.56 9.32
N ARG A 111 0.92 39.47 10.02
CA ARG A 111 -0.54 39.39 10.17
C ARG A 111 -1.29 39.40 8.84
N ASN A 112 -0.87 40.25 7.90
CA ASN A 112 -1.48 40.32 6.57
C ASN A 112 -1.29 39.04 5.74
N ASN A 113 -0.17 38.32 5.92
CA ASN A 113 0.05 37.04 5.26
C ASN A 113 -0.85 35.94 5.83
N ASP A 114 -1.03 35.90 7.14
CA ASP A 114 -1.89 34.91 7.80
C ASP A 114 -3.37 35.06 7.40
N GLU A 115 -3.86 36.30 7.29
CA GLU A 115 -5.24 36.56 6.84
C GLU A 115 -5.46 36.15 5.39
N LYS A 116 -4.50 36.48 4.51
CA LYS A 116 -4.54 36.08 3.09
C LYS A 116 -4.52 34.56 2.94
N GLN A 117 -3.72 33.87 3.74
CA GLN A 117 -3.64 32.40 3.73
C GLN A 117 -4.96 31.76 4.20
N LYS A 118 -5.59 32.31 5.25
CA LYS A 118 -6.92 31.85 5.72
C LYS A 118 -7.99 32.02 4.65
N GLU A 119 -7.97 33.13 3.91
CA GLU A 119 -8.92 33.37 2.83
C GLU A 119 -8.75 32.38 1.67
N GLU A 120 -7.51 32.04 1.29
CA GLU A 120 -7.22 31.01 0.30
C GLU A 120 -7.68 29.62 0.74
N ILE A 121 -7.46 29.25 2.00
CA ILE A 121 -7.92 27.97 2.56
C ILE A 121 -9.44 27.89 2.56
N PHE A 122 -10.12 28.98 2.93
CA PHE A 122 -11.58 29.04 2.90
C PHE A 122 -12.12 28.83 1.47
N LYS A 123 -11.49 29.44 0.45
CA LYS A 123 -11.82 29.22 -0.97
C LYS A 123 -11.63 27.76 -1.39
N ILE A 124 -10.57 27.10 -0.92
CA ILE A 124 -10.31 25.68 -1.21
C ILE A 124 -11.39 24.79 -0.55
N VAL A 125 -11.68 25.00 0.73
CA VAL A 125 -12.69 24.20 1.46
C VAL A 125 -14.07 24.35 0.82
N GLN A 126 -14.44 25.56 0.39
CA GLN A 126 -15.72 25.78 -0.30
C GLN A 126 -15.83 25.07 -1.64
N LYS A 127 -14.70 24.92 -2.37
CA LYS A 127 -14.66 24.25 -3.68
C LYS A 127 -14.84 22.73 -3.58
N HIS A 128 -14.47 22.11 -2.46
CA HIS A 128 -14.47 20.66 -2.28
C HIS A 128 -15.59 20.21 -1.34
N SER A 129 -16.71 19.73 -1.90
CA SER A 129 -17.90 19.33 -1.16
C SER A 129 -17.64 18.27 -0.08
N LEU A 130 -16.84 17.24 -0.40
CA LEU A 130 -16.49 16.18 0.55
C LEU A 130 -15.64 16.69 1.71
N LEU A 131 -14.64 17.53 1.42
CA LEU A 131 -13.81 18.17 2.45
C LEU A 131 -14.65 19.07 3.36
N ARG A 132 -15.60 19.84 2.78
CA ARG A 132 -16.55 20.64 3.54
C ARG A 132 -17.43 19.78 4.46
N SER A 133 -17.98 18.69 3.94
CA SER A 133 -18.78 17.75 4.75
C SER A 133 -17.97 17.16 5.90
N LEU A 134 -16.73 16.74 5.63
CA LEU A 134 -15.81 16.17 6.62
C LEU A 134 -15.49 17.17 7.75
N ILE A 135 -15.16 18.42 7.41
CA ILE A 135 -14.88 19.47 8.41
C ILE A 135 -16.14 19.81 9.20
N SER A 136 -17.30 19.92 8.54
CA SER A 136 -18.57 20.21 9.23
C SER A 136 -18.95 19.10 10.22
N PHE A 137 -18.71 17.84 9.86
CA PHE A 137 -18.92 16.69 10.74
C PHE A 137 -18.03 16.78 11.98
N TYR A 138 -16.76 17.16 11.82
CA TYR A 138 -15.83 17.30 12.95
C TYR A 138 -16.20 18.45 13.88
N GLN A 139 -16.55 19.62 13.33
CA GLN A 139 -16.95 20.79 14.14
C GLN A 139 -18.17 20.52 15.02
N VAL A 140 -19.11 19.67 14.57
CA VAL A 140 -20.32 19.31 15.33
C VAL A 140 -20.03 18.28 16.42
N ASN A 141 -19.04 17.41 16.24
CA ASN A 141 -18.80 16.26 17.12
C ASN A 141 -17.59 16.43 18.07
N ASN A 142 -16.95 17.61 18.09
CA ASN A 142 -15.72 17.89 18.82
C ASN A 142 -15.88 17.98 20.36
N THR A 143 -17.06 17.63 20.91
CA THR A 143 -17.37 17.71 22.35
C THR A 143 -17.26 16.38 23.08
N ASN A 144 -17.05 15.26 22.38
CA ASN A 144 -16.90 13.93 22.97
C ASN A 144 -15.49 13.38 22.73
N ASP A 145 -15.10 12.40 23.55
CA ASP A 145 -13.82 11.67 23.74
C ASP A 145 -13.15 11.05 22.47
N PHE A 146 -13.42 11.59 21.29
CA PHE A 146 -12.97 11.15 19.96
C PHE A 146 -11.55 11.58 19.59
N SER A 147 -10.77 12.16 20.52
CA SER A 147 -9.39 12.60 20.32
C SER A 147 -8.43 11.47 19.88
N THR A 148 -8.89 10.22 19.89
CA THR A 148 -8.13 9.03 19.48
C THR A 148 -8.61 8.39 18.17
N SER A 149 -9.64 8.92 17.51
CA SER A 149 -10.15 8.30 16.28
C SER A 149 -9.31 8.62 15.05
N PHE A 150 -9.14 7.64 14.15
CA PHE A 150 -8.45 7.83 12.86
C PHE A 150 -9.00 9.02 12.06
N LEU A 151 -10.32 9.24 12.13
CA LEU A 151 -10.97 10.34 11.41
C LEU A 151 -10.50 11.71 11.93
N CYS A 152 -10.36 11.89 13.23
CA CYS A 152 -9.79 13.12 13.82
C CYS A 152 -8.36 13.33 13.33
N CYS A 153 -7.53 12.29 13.39
CA CYS A 153 -6.15 12.34 12.91
C CYS A 153 -6.07 12.72 11.42
N LEU A 154 -6.95 12.16 10.59
CA LEU A 154 -7.02 12.49 9.15
C LEU A 154 -7.41 13.95 8.93
N ILE A 155 -8.39 14.47 9.69
CA ILE A 155 -8.88 15.84 9.58
C ILE A 155 -7.81 16.84 10.02
N GLU A 156 -7.20 16.62 11.18
CA GLU A 156 -6.10 17.44 11.71
C GLU A 156 -4.93 17.46 10.74
N ASN A 157 -4.52 16.29 10.24
CA ASN A 157 -3.45 16.19 9.24
C ASN A 157 -3.77 16.94 7.95
N THR A 158 -5.03 16.90 7.52
CA THR A 158 -5.51 17.64 6.33
C THR A 158 -5.43 19.15 6.56
N ILE A 159 -5.92 19.63 7.71
CA ILE A 159 -5.89 21.06 8.08
C ILE A 159 -4.44 21.55 8.15
N ASP A 160 -3.57 20.80 8.83
CA ASP A 160 -2.14 21.11 8.92
C ASP A 160 -1.49 21.22 7.55
N ASN A 161 -1.76 20.27 6.66
CA ASN A 161 -1.19 20.29 5.31
C ASN A 161 -1.77 21.40 4.43
N LEU A 162 -3.02 21.83 4.65
CA LEU A 162 -3.58 23.03 4.00
C LEU A 162 -2.85 24.31 4.42
N MET A 163 -2.37 24.39 5.67
CA MET A 163 -1.56 25.51 6.17
C MET A 163 -0.10 25.47 5.68
N ARG A 164 0.35 24.37 5.07
CA ARG A 164 1.74 24.19 4.62
C ARG A 164 1.88 24.41 3.13
N SER A 165 3.10 24.76 2.69
CA SER A 165 3.42 24.77 1.27
C SER A 165 3.44 23.33 0.71
N LYS A 166 3.13 23.18 -0.58
CA LYS A 166 2.97 21.88 -1.26
C LYS A 166 4.15 20.91 -1.07
N ASN A 167 5.36 21.43 -0.90
CA ASN A 167 6.58 20.63 -0.74
C ASN A 167 6.85 20.18 0.70
N HIS A 168 6.02 20.60 1.66
CA HIS A 168 6.22 20.35 3.10
C HIS A 168 5.04 19.60 3.73
N TYR A 169 4.26 18.85 2.93
CA TYR A 169 3.21 18.01 3.47
C TYR A 169 3.80 16.90 4.34
N HIS A 170 3.18 16.68 5.49
CA HIS A 170 3.57 15.64 6.43
C HIS A 170 2.33 14.85 6.84
N TYR A 171 2.47 13.53 6.87
CA TYR A 171 1.37 12.62 7.11
C TYR A 171 1.61 11.84 8.39
N ALA A 172 0.63 11.87 9.29
CA ALA A 172 0.68 11.08 10.51
C ALA A 172 0.68 9.57 10.19
N ARG A 173 1.26 8.76 11.08
CA ARG A 173 1.41 7.31 10.86
C ARG A 173 0.09 6.60 10.52
N PRO A 174 -1.04 6.83 11.23
CA PRO A 174 -2.31 6.20 10.88
C PRO A 174 -2.79 6.54 9.46
N VAL A 175 -2.53 7.76 9.00
CA VAL A 175 -2.87 8.22 7.64
C VAL A 175 -2.01 7.51 6.61
N ILE A 176 -0.72 7.30 6.90
CA ILE A 176 0.18 6.53 6.05
C ILE A 176 -0.28 5.07 5.95
N ASP A 177 -0.54 4.41 7.07
CA ASP A 177 -0.97 3.00 7.10
C ASP A 177 -2.29 2.81 6.36
N PHE A 178 -3.25 3.72 6.56
CA PHE A 178 -4.50 3.75 5.80
C PHE A 178 -4.25 3.95 4.31
N SER A 179 -3.36 4.87 3.94
CA SER A 179 -3.09 5.18 2.53
C SER A 179 -2.44 4.00 1.79
N ILE A 180 -1.48 3.33 2.43
CA ILE A 180 -0.84 2.12 1.89
C ILE A 180 -1.89 1.00 1.75
N SER A 181 -2.72 0.79 2.78
CA SER A 181 -3.77 -0.23 2.76
C SER A 181 -4.80 0.05 1.65
N LEU A 182 -5.25 1.30 1.51
CA LEU A 182 -6.18 1.71 0.46
C LEU A 182 -5.57 1.53 -0.93
N TYR A 183 -4.28 1.84 -1.09
CA TYR A 183 -3.57 1.66 -2.36
C TYR A 183 -3.44 0.18 -2.74
N ILE A 184 -3.06 -0.68 -1.80
CA ILE A 184 -2.86 -2.12 -2.02
C ILE A 184 -4.20 -2.84 -2.25
N LEU A 185 -5.20 -2.60 -1.39
CA LEU A 185 -6.48 -3.32 -1.43
C LEU A 185 -7.47 -2.72 -2.42
N GLY A 186 -7.53 -1.39 -2.52
CA GLY A 186 -8.42 -0.67 -3.43
C GLY A 186 -7.85 -0.49 -4.84
N GLY A 187 -6.53 -0.64 -5.00
CA GLY A 187 -5.83 -0.37 -6.25
C GLY A 187 -5.60 1.11 -6.53
N ARG A 188 -4.78 1.39 -7.55
CA ARG A 188 -4.35 2.76 -7.88
C ARG A 188 -5.52 3.68 -8.24
N THR A 189 -6.49 3.22 -9.04
CA THR A 189 -7.62 4.06 -9.48
C THR A 189 -8.48 4.52 -8.30
N THR A 190 -8.80 3.60 -7.39
CA THR A 190 -9.55 3.91 -6.16
C THR A 190 -8.78 4.90 -5.30
N TYR A 191 -7.48 4.68 -5.13
CA TYR A 191 -6.62 5.57 -4.37
C TYR A 191 -6.56 6.99 -4.96
N GLU A 192 -6.31 7.11 -6.27
CA GLU A 192 -6.28 8.41 -6.98
C GLU A 192 -7.63 9.12 -6.90
N PHE A 193 -8.74 8.38 -7.03
CA PHE A 193 -10.08 8.93 -6.88
C PHE A 193 -10.28 9.54 -5.48
N VAL A 194 -10.00 8.78 -4.42
CA VAL A 194 -10.16 9.28 -3.04
C VAL A 194 -9.23 10.46 -2.78
N ARG A 195 -7.95 10.36 -3.17
CA ARG A 195 -6.96 11.44 -3.01
C ARG A 195 -7.35 12.72 -3.75
N SER A 196 -7.91 12.61 -4.95
CA SER A 196 -8.34 13.78 -5.74
C SER A 196 -9.55 14.47 -5.12
N ASN A 197 -10.37 13.72 -4.39
CA ASN A 197 -11.54 14.22 -3.69
C ASN A 197 -11.24 14.73 -2.26
N LEU A 198 -10.16 14.27 -1.65
CA LEU A 198 -9.68 14.68 -0.33
C LEU A 198 -8.31 15.35 -0.44
N ILE A 199 -8.31 16.61 -0.88
CA ILE A 199 -7.09 17.40 -1.09
C ILE A 199 -6.29 17.48 0.22
N CYS A 200 -4.97 17.30 0.11
CA CYS A 200 -4.00 17.33 1.22
C CYS A 200 -4.16 16.22 2.27
N ALA A 201 -5.20 15.40 2.20
CA ALA A 201 -5.46 14.36 3.19
C ALA A 201 -4.59 13.11 3.00
N LEU A 202 -4.30 12.75 1.74
CA LEU A 202 -3.54 11.54 1.41
C LEU A 202 -2.23 11.86 0.68
N PRO A 203 -1.17 11.07 0.88
CA PRO A 203 0.12 11.23 0.19
C PRO A 203 0.03 11.14 -1.33
N SER A 204 1.10 11.56 -2.01
CA SER A 204 1.22 11.35 -3.45
C SER A 204 1.52 9.89 -3.80
N ILE A 205 1.22 9.45 -5.03
CA ILE A 205 1.62 8.09 -5.47
C ILE A 205 3.12 7.90 -5.39
N THR A 206 3.90 8.91 -5.76
CA THR A 206 5.36 8.88 -5.62
C THR A 206 5.76 8.64 -4.16
N THR A 207 5.12 9.35 -3.24
CA THR A 207 5.33 9.19 -1.80
C THR A 207 4.91 7.81 -1.32
N ILE A 208 3.76 7.28 -1.77
CA ILE A 208 3.29 5.93 -1.42
C ILE A 208 4.27 4.88 -1.93
N ASN A 209 4.71 4.96 -3.18
CA ASN A 209 5.68 4.01 -3.73
C ASN A 209 7.01 4.07 -2.97
N GLN A 210 7.46 5.27 -2.60
CA GLN A 210 8.66 5.44 -1.78
C GLN A 210 8.47 4.81 -0.39
N LEU A 211 7.36 5.09 0.29
CA LEU A 211 7.03 4.52 1.60
C LEU A 211 6.96 2.99 1.53
N ILE A 212 6.27 2.44 0.54
CA ILE A 212 6.21 1.00 0.28
C ILE A 212 7.62 0.44 0.11
N SER A 213 8.47 1.06 -0.71
CA SER A 213 9.84 0.58 -0.94
C SER A 213 10.77 0.72 0.28
N THR A 214 10.48 1.66 1.18
CA THR A 214 11.33 1.94 2.36
C THR A 214 10.90 1.13 3.58
N GLU A 215 9.59 0.97 3.77
CA GLU A 215 9.02 0.36 4.97
C GLU A 215 8.74 -1.13 4.80
N LEU A 216 8.41 -1.58 3.58
CA LEU A 216 8.25 -3.00 3.33
C LEU A 216 9.61 -3.62 3.04
N PRO A 217 10.02 -4.64 3.80
CA PRO A 217 11.28 -5.32 3.55
C PRO A 217 11.28 -5.93 2.14
N SER A 218 12.34 -5.67 1.39
CA SER A 218 12.55 -6.24 0.05
C SER A 218 12.40 -7.76 0.10
N PHE A 219 11.60 -8.32 -0.81
CA PHE A 219 11.50 -9.77 -0.96
C PHE A 219 12.65 -10.24 -1.84
N LYS A 220 13.53 -11.10 -1.31
CA LYS A 220 14.51 -11.79 -2.15
C LYS A 220 13.90 -13.08 -2.66
N GLU A 221 14.17 -13.40 -3.92
CA GLU A 221 13.75 -14.68 -4.50
C GLU A 221 14.30 -15.82 -3.64
N SER A 222 13.47 -16.83 -3.38
CA SER A 222 13.85 -18.05 -2.65
C SER A 222 14.24 -17.85 -1.17
N GLU A 223 14.08 -16.64 -0.62
CA GLU A 223 14.24 -16.37 0.81
C GLU A 223 12.94 -16.61 1.58
N PHE A 224 12.99 -17.54 2.54
CA PHE A 224 11.88 -17.82 3.43
C PHE A 224 12.02 -17.05 4.74
N ARG A 225 10.98 -16.30 5.12
CA ARG A 225 10.95 -15.54 6.39
C ARG A 225 10.38 -16.38 7.53
N PHE A 226 11.02 -17.52 7.81
CA PHE A 226 10.56 -18.44 8.86
C PHE A 226 10.59 -17.81 10.26
N GLU A 227 11.51 -16.88 10.51
CA GLU A 227 11.58 -16.14 11.79
C GLU A 227 10.34 -15.28 12.00
N SER A 228 10.00 -14.41 11.04
CA SER A 228 8.78 -13.57 11.13
C SER A 228 7.49 -14.40 11.21
N LEU A 229 7.48 -15.56 10.54
CA LEU A 229 6.37 -16.50 10.63
C LEU A 229 6.26 -17.09 12.04
N SER A 230 7.39 -17.48 12.64
CA SER A 230 7.47 -18.00 14.01
C SER A 230 7.03 -16.95 15.04
N GLU A 231 7.50 -15.70 14.91
CA GLU A 231 7.06 -14.58 15.75
C GLU A 231 5.54 -14.38 15.68
N THR A 232 4.98 -14.45 14.47
CA THR A 232 3.53 -14.35 14.25
C THR A 232 2.80 -15.50 14.95
N PHE A 233 3.28 -16.73 14.84
CA PHE A 233 2.68 -17.89 15.50
C PHE A 233 2.75 -17.79 17.02
N ASN A 234 3.89 -17.39 17.57
CA ASN A 234 4.06 -17.19 19.01
C ASN A 234 3.14 -16.10 19.55
N SER A 235 3.06 -14.95 18.87
CA SER A 235 2.20 -13.83 19.30
C SER A 235 0.72 -14.19 19.32
N ARG A 236 0.30 -15.12 18.45
CA ARG A 236 -1.10 -15.59 18.33
C ARG A 236 -1.35 -16.92 19.03
N GLN A 237 -0.36 -17.47 19.73
CA GLN A 237 -0.42 -18.78 20.38
C GLN A 237 -0.86 -19.91 19.44
N ILE A 238 -0.42 -19.84 18.17
CA ILE A 238 -0.71 -20.86 17.16
C ILE A 238 0.21 -22.06 17.41
N THR A 239 -0.39 -23.21 17.71
CA THR A 239 0.33 -24.45 18.06
C THR A 239 0.51 -25.40 16.88
N HIS A 240 -0.37 -25.32 15.88
CA HIS A 240 -0.38 -26.23 14.74
C HIS A 240 -0.66 -25.46 13.45
N VAL A 241 0.06 -25.81 12.39
CA VAL A 241 -0.11 -25.23 11.05
C VAL A 241 -0.02 -26.30 9.99
N PHE A 242 -0.83 -26.16 8.95
CA PHE A 242 -0.80 -27.02 7.78
C PHE A 242 -0.11 -26.30 6.63
N GLY A 243 0.99 -26.86 6.15
CA GLY A 243 1.64 -26.45 4.92
C GLY A 243 1.14 -27.31 3.77
N SER A 244 0.47 -26.71 2.79
CA SER A 244 0.33 -27.32 1.45
C SER A 244 1.55 -26.95 0.60
N GLU A 245 1.73 -27.48 -0.62
CA GLU A 245 2.58 -26.88 -1.67
C GLU A 245 1.86 -26.88 -3.02
N ASP A 246 2.04 -25.85 -3.86
CA ASP A 246 1.53 -25.80 -5.23
C ASP A 246 2.28 -24.76 -6.08
N CYS A 247 2.18 -24.84 -7.40
CA CYS A 247 2.86 -23.97 -8.36
C CYS A 247 1.87 -23.38 -9.39
N THR A 248 2.16 -22.17 -9.85
CA THR A 248 1.32 -21.42 -10.79
C THR A 248 2.12 -21.05 -12.04
N GLY A 249 1.46 -21.05 -13.20
CA GLY A 249 2.07 -20.53 -14.43
C GLY A 249 2.27 -19.02 -14.35
N VAL A 250 3.44 -18.54 -14.78
CA VAL A 250 3.72 -17.10 -14.94
C VAL A 250 4.19 -16.81 -16.37
N VAL A 251 4.05 -15.55 -16.77
CA VAL A 251 4.63 -15.06 -18.02
C VAL A 251 6.15 -14.92 -17.83
N LYS A 252 6.93 -15.62 -18.66
CA LYS A 252 8.39 -15.51 -18.66
C LYS A 252 8.79 -14.14 -19.19
N ALA A 253 9.28 -13.27 -18.33
CA ALA A 253 9.80 -11.97 -18.71
C ALA A 253 11.01 -11.63 -17.83
N ILE A 254 12.19 -11.53 -18.44
CA ILE A 254 13.40 -11.10 -17.75
C ILE A 254 13.35 -9.58 -17.61
N LYS A 255 13.54 -9.07 -16.39
CA LYS A 255 13.62 -7.63 -16.09
C LYS A 255 14.86 -7.35 -15.27
N TYR A 256 15.42 -6.16 -15.44
CA TYR A 256 16.49 -5.67 -14.57
C TYR A 256 15.86 -4.88 -13.41
N ASP A 257 16.21 -5.25 -12.19
CA ASP A 257 15.85 -4.51 -10.98
C ASP A 257 17.04 -3.65 -10.54
N VAL A 258 16.87 -2.34 -10.69
CA VAL A 258 17.88 -1.33 -10.35
C VAL A 258 18.15 -1.30 -8.84
N GLN A 259 17.17 -1.63 -7.99
CA GLN A 259 17.34 -1.54 -6.54
C GLN A 259 18.24 -2.63 -5.98
N THR A 260 18.15 -3.84 -6.55
CA THR A 260 18.96 -5.00 -6.15
C THR A 260 20.15 -5.26 -7.06
N ASP A 261 20.31 -4.47 -8.14
CA ASP A 261 21.28 -4.67 -9.22
C ASP A 261 21.25 -6.12 -9.75
N SER A 262 20.04 -6.63 -10.02
CA SER A 262 19.84 -8.03 -10.37
C SER A 262 18.85 -8.21 -11.52
N PHE A 263 18.97 -9.32 -12.26
CA PHE A 263 17.96 -9.72 -13.23
C PHE A 263 16.92 -10.62 -12.56
N ILE A 264 15.66 -10.19 -12.61
CA ILE A 264 14.50 -10.92 -12.09
C ILE A 264 13.69 -11.56 -13.23
N GLY A 265 12.86 -12.53 -12.90
CA GLY A 265 12.02 -13.26 -13.87
C GLY A 265 12.61 -14.58 -14.36
N PHE A 266 13.78 -14.93 -13.82
CA PHE A 266 14.25 -16.30 -13.80
C PHE A 266 13.55 -17.09 -12.69
N VAL A 267 13.79 -18.39 -12.68
CA VAL A 267 13.11 -19.33 -11.81
C VAL A 267 14.18 -20.11 -11.09
N SER A 268 14.29 -19.95 -9.77
CA SER A 268 15.20 -20.78 -8.97
C SER A 268 14.90 -22.27 -9.16
N PRO A 269 15.94 -23.11 -9.34
CA PRO A 269 15.76 -24.55 -9.35
C PRO A 269 15.24 -25.02 -7.99
N LEU A 270 14.37 -26.03 -7.99
CA LEU A 270 13.85 -26.62 -6.76
C LEU A 270 14.77 -27.76 -6.32
N GLN A 271 15.11 -27.80 -5.03
CA GLN A 271 15.72 -28.93 -4.35
C GLN A 271 14.74 -29.39 -3.27
N GLU A 272 14.29 -30.64 -3.36
CA GLU A 272 13.30 -31.21 -2.41
C GLU A 272 11.99 -30.40 -2.33
N GLY A 273 11.56 -29.81 -3.45
CA GLY A 273 10.37 -28.94 -3.51
C GLY A 273 10.62 -27.49 -3.13
N VAL A 274 11.77 -27.18 -2.50
CA VAL A 274 12.09 -25.83 -2.05
C VAL A 274 12.97 -25.11 -3.07
N PRO A 275 12.71 -23.85 -3.43
CA PRO A 275 13.62 -23.05 -4.24
C PRO A 275 15.00 -22.97 -3.59
N HIS A 276 16.02 -23.42 -4.31
CA HIS A 276 17.39 -23.44 -3.81
C HIS A 276 18.10 -22.13 -4.16
N CYS A 277 18.39 -21.32 -3.13
CA CYS A 277 19.24 -20.14 -3.18
C CYS A 277 20.72 -20.54 -3.35
N ASP A 278 21.12 -21.18 -4.46
CA ASP A 278 22.55 -21.27 -4.71
C ASP A 278 23.03 -19.87 -5.17
N GLY A 279 23.96 -19.26 -4.42
CA GLY A 279 24.67 -18.03 -4.80
C GLY A 279 25.39 -18.16 -6.15
N LYS A 280 25.41 -19.36 -6.74
CA LYS A 280 25.76 -19.66 -8.13
C LYS A 280 24.62 -19.39 -9.13
N TYR A 281 23.84 -18.34 -8.96
CA TYR A 281 23.07 -17.69 -10.06
C TYR A 281 23.98 -17.22 -11.22
N LEU A 282 25.30 -17.41 -11.08
CA LEU A 282 26.27 -17.55 -12.17
C LEU A 282 25.94 -18.67 -13.17
N ARG A 283 25.03 -19.63 -12.94
CA ARG A 283 24.75 -20.70 -13.93
C ARG A 283 23.90 -20.20 -15.10
N SER A 284 22.94 -19.32 -14.88
CA SER A 284 22.17 -18.67 -15.97
C SER A 284 23.07 -17.70 -16.76
N MET A 285 23.95 -16.99 -16.07
CA MET A 285 24.95 -16.10 -16.66
C MET A 285 26.08 -16.88 -17.38
N LYS A 286 26.49 -18.05 -16.86
CA LYS A 286 27.41 -19.01 -17.52
C LYS A 286 26.74 -19.78 -18.66
N LEU A 287 25.44 -20.02 -18.61
CA LEU A 287 24.66 -20.54 -19.74
C LEU A 287 24.57 -19.49 -20.84
N LEU A 288 24.34 -18.22 -20.49
CA LEU A 288 24.37 -17.10 -21.44
C LEU A 288 25.77 -16.92 -22.05
N LEU A 289 26.84 -16.91 -21.22
CA LEU A 289 28.24 -16.83 -21.68
C LEU A 289 28.69 -18.09 -22.44
N GLY A 290 28.18 -19.27 -22.06
CA GLY A 290 28.48 -20.55 -22.70
C GLY A 290 27.79 -20.73 -24.05
N PHE A 291 26.58 -20.17 -24.21
CA PHE A 291 25.87 -20.10 -25.50
C PHE A 291 26.66 -19.34 -26.57
N PHE A 292 27.50 -18.38 -26.16
CA PHE A 292 28.38 -17.64 -27.06
C PHE A 292 29.79 -18.24 -27.21
N ALA A 293 30.17 -19.24 -26.40
CA ALA A 293 31.55 -19.73 -26.32
C ALA A 293 31.79 -21.07 -27.05
N THR A 294 30.91 -22.09 -26.92
CA THR A 294 31.04 -23.38 -27.66
C THR A 294 29.82 -24.31 -27.39
N PRO A 295 29.26 -25.01 -28.40
CA PRO A 295 28.17 -25.97 -28.19
C PRO A 295 28.70 -27.37 -27.79
N PRO A 296 28.26 -27.99 -26.68
CA PRO A 296 28.72 -29.33 -26.31
C PRO A 296 27.78 -30.44 -26.82
N ASN A 297 28.36 -31.40 -27.54
CA ASN A 297 27.79 -32.72 -27.85
C ASN A 297 27.72 -33.58 -26.57
N ILE A 298 26.53 -34.07 -26.18
CA ILE A 298 26.37 -35.03 -25.06
C ILE A 298 25.38 -36.14 -25.44
N ASN A 299 25.83 -37.38 -25.29
CA ASN A 299 25.08 -38.63 -25.44
C ASN A 299 24.21 -38.91 -24.19
N LEU A 300 22.98 -39.40 -24.39
CA LEU A 300 21.94 -39.56 -23.36
C LEU A 300 21.49 -41.04 -23.23
N THR A 301 21.51 -41.60 -22.03
CA THR A 301 20.85 -42.88 -21.69
C THR A 301 19.83 -42.67 -20.56
N ASN A 302 18.66 -43.30 -20.73
CA ASN A 302 17.40 -43.06 -20.03
C ASN A 302 17.25 -43.84 -18.72
N ASP A 303 16.61 -43.24 -17.69
CA ASP A 303 15.73 -43.96 -16.75
C ASP A 303 14.91 -42.98 -15.89
N ASP A 304 13.58 -43.01 -16.04
CA ASP A 304 12.60 -42.27 -15.22
C ASP A 304 11.59 -43.25 -14.61
N LYS A 305 11.57 -43.35 -13.27
CA LYS A 305 10.47 -43.97 -12.49
C LYS A 305 9.62 -42.87 -11.85
N CYS A 306 8.80 -42.20 -12.67
CA CYS A 306 7.57 -41.58 -12.17
C CYS A 306 6.44 -42.59 -12.42
N LEU A 307 5.65 -42.88 -11.38
CA LEU A 307 4.37 -43.60 -11.52
C LEU A 307 3.38 -42.69 -12.30
N GLN A 308 3.51 -42.65 -13.62
CA GLN A 308 2.39 -42.32 -14.49
C GLN A 308 1.45 -43.52 -14.47
N ILE A 309 0.37 -43.42 -13.70
CA ILE A 309 -0.80 -44.25 -13.97
C ILE A 309 -1.52 -43.57 -15.14
N ASP A 310 -1.06 -43.83 -16.37
CA ASP A 310 -1.95 -43.70 -17.51
C ASP A 310 -3.04 -44.75 -17.30
N ILE A 311 -4.27 -44.30 -17.03
CA ILE A 311 -5.46 -45.13 -17.16
C ILE A 311 -6.00 -44.85 -18.55
N PRO A 312 -5.56 -45.57 -19.61
CA PRO A 312 -6.03 -45.33 -20.95
C PRO A 312 -7.48 -45.78 -21.03
N GLY A 313 -8.43 -44.84 -21.10
CA GLY A 313 -9.84 -45.10 -21.39
C GLY A 313 -10.42 -46.34 -20.69
N ALA A 314 -10.08 -46.56 -19.41
CA ALA A 314 -10.48 -47.78 -18.74
C ALA A 314 -12.00 -47.81 -18.66
N ASP A 315 -12.57 -48.89 -19.19
CA ASP A 315 -13.99 -49.16 -19.06
C ASP A 315 -14.31 -49.29 -17.57
N LEU A 316 -14.95 -48.27 -17.03
CA LEU A 316 -15.37 -48.21 -15.64
C LEU A 316 -16.57 -49.13 -15.45
N THR A 317 -16.30 -50.40 -15.15
CA THR A 317 -17.34 -51.43 -14.95
C THR A 317 -17.61 -51.66 -13.46
N VAL A 318 -18.87 -52.01 -13.16
CA VAL A 318 -19.33 -52.46 -11.85
C VAL A 318 -20.18 -53.70 -12.10
N GLY A 319 -19.60 -54.88 -11.85
CA GLY A 319 -20.19 -56.14 -12.29
C GLY A 319 -20.31 -56.19 -13.81
N ASN A 320 -21.50 -56.49 -14.33
CA ASN A 320 -21.79 -56.54 -15.76
C ASN A 320 -22.23 -55.19 -16.37
N LYS A 321 -22.24 -54.11 -15.58
CA LYS A 321 -22.68 -52.78 -16.03
C LYS A 321 -21.48 -51.85 -16.24
N LYS A 322 -21.60 -50.94 -17.22
CA LYS A 322 -20.55 -50.00 -17.59
C LYS A 322 -20.99 -48.56 -17.30
N ALA A 323 -20.11 -47.79 -16.68
CA ALA A 323 -20.33 -46.37 -16.51
C ALA A 323 -20.01 -45.61 -17.80
N ASN A 324 -20.87 -44.66 -18.17
CA ASN A 324 -20.79 -44.00 -19.47
C ASN A 324 -21.22 -42.54 -19.38
N MET A 325 -20.43 -41.65 -20.01
CA MET A 325 -20.76 -40.22 -20.14
C MET A 325 -22.09 -40.00 -20.88
N LEU A 326 -22.44 -40.90 -21.81
CA LEU A 326 -23.72 -40.84 -22.54
C LEU A 326 -24.94 -40.85 -21.61
N HIS A 327 -24.85 -41.47 -20.44
CA HIS A 327 -25.94 -41.44 -19.45
C HIS A 327 -26.19 -40.01 -18.95
N LEU A 328 -25.14 -39.23 -18.70
CA LEU A 328 -25.24 -37.83 -18.29
C LEU A 328 -25.70 -36.94 -19.44
N GLU A 329 -25.21 -37.18 -20.67
CA GLU A 329 -25.71 -36.45 -21.84
C GLU A 329 -27.19 -36.69 -22.07
N ASN A 330 -27.66 -37.92 -21.87
CA ASN A 330 -29.07 -38.28 -21.98
C ASN A 330 -29.90 -37.56 -20.91
N ILE A 331 -29.38 -37.37 -19.70
CA ILE A 331 -30.06 -36.55 -18.69
C ILE A 331 -30.27 -35.13 -19.22
N VAL A 332 -29.19 -34.49 -19.69
CA VAL A 332 -29.24 -33.12 -20.22
C VAL A 332 -30.15 -32.98 -21.44
N LYS A 333 -30.24 -34.01 -22.29
CA LYS A 333 -31.03 -33.99 -23.54
C LYS A 333 -32.50 -34.38 -23.33
N THR A 334 -32.79 -35.30 -22.42
CA THR A 334 -34.12 -35.93 -22.29
C THR A 334 -34.98 -35.26 -21.23
N TYR A 335 -34.37 -34.77 -20.15
CA TYR A 335 -35.10 -34.09 -19.09
C TYR A 335 -35.20 -32.61 -19.44
N ASN A 336 -36.43 -32.16 -19.72
CA ASN A 336 -36.71 -30.89 -20.37
C ASN A 336 -36.46 -29.64 -19.52
N SER A 337 -36.09 -29.78 -18.25
CA SER A 337 -35.94 -28.64 -17.36
C SER A 337 -34.56 -28.65 -16.70
N LYS A 338 -33.75 -27.65 -17.09
CA LYS A 338 -32.58 -27.21 -16.34
C LYS A 338 -32.92 -26.93 -14.87
N PHE A 339 -34.19 -26.71 -14.54
CA PHE A 339 -34.64 -26.50 -13.17
C PHE A 339 -34.63 -27.78 -12.33
N ASP A 340 -34.71 -28.96 -12.95
CA ASP A 340 -34.77 -30.22 -12.21
C ASP A 340 -33.37 -30.70 -11.79
N HIS A 341 -32.36 -30.54 -12.64
CA HIS A 341 -31.02 -31.10 -12.40
C HIS A 341 -29.85 -30.13 -12.60
N ALA A 342 -30.10 -28.89 -13.02
CA ALA A 342 -29.12 -27.80 -13.23
C ALA A 342 -27.94 -28.04 -14.20
N LEU A 343 -27.74 -29.28 -14.69
CA LEU A 343 -26.71 -29.64 -15.67
C LEU A 343 -26.95 -29.00 -17.04
N VAL A 344 -25.84 -28.60 -17.68
CA VAL A 344 -25.78 -28.21 -19.10
C VAL A 344 -24.65 -28.96 -19.81
N MET A 345 -24.67 -29.03 -21.14
CA MET A 345 -23.65 -29.77 -21.92
C MET A 345 -22.22 -29.28 -21.66
N SER A 346 -22.03 -28.00 -21.36
CA SER A 346 -20.71 -27.47 -21.01
C SER A 346 -20.15 -28.04 -19.70
N ASP A 347 -21.01 -28.48 -18.78
CA ASP A 347 -20.58 -29.13 -17.54
C ASP A 347 -20.01 -30.55 -17.78
N LEU A 348 -20.30 -31.14 -18.94
CA LEU A 348 -19.79 -32.46 -19.35
C LEU A 348 -18.57 -32.37 -20.27
N ASN A 349 -18.04 -31.16 -20.50
CA ASN A 349 -16.94 -30.95 -21.45
C ASN A 349 -15.61 -31.49 -20.89
N PRO A 350 -15.02 -32.54 -21.49
CA PRO A 350 -13.78 -33.15 -20.99
C PRO A 350 -12.54 -32.26 -21.19
N SER A 351 -12.64 -31.19 -21.98
CA SER A 351 -11.56 -30.22 -22.15
C SER A 351 -11.37 -29.33 -20.92
N ASP A 352 -12.42 -29.08 -20.14
CA ASP A 352 -12.38 -28.21 -18.96
C ASP A 352 -12.23 -29.04 -17.66
N ARG A 353 -11.09 -29.72 -17.54
CA ARG A 353 -10.81 -30.66 -16.44
C ARG A 353 -10.64 -30.00 -15.06
N GLN A 354 -10.55 -28.67 -15.01
CA GLN A 354 -10.32 -27.90 -13.78
C GLN A 354 -11.61 -27.29 -13.22
N ASN A 355 -12.76 -27.50 -13.87
CA ASN A 355 -14.03 -26.94 -13.46
C ASN A 355 -14.69 -27.74 -12.34
N TYR A 356 -14.28 -27.42 -11.11
CA TYR A 356 -14.84 -28.04 -9.91
C TYR A 356 -16.36 -27.84 -9.80
N ARG A 357 -16.90 -26.70 -10.26
CA ARG A 357 -18.34 -26.41 -10.20
C ARG A 357 -19.14 -27.39 -11.06
N SER A 358 -18.63 -27.75 -12.23
CA SER A 358 -19.25 -28.76 -13.09
C SER A 358 -19.23 -30.14 -12.43
N CYS A 359 -18.13 -30.50 -11.77
CA CYS A 359 -18.02 -31.71 -10.95
C CYS A 359 -19.09 -31.74 -9.84
N GLU A 360 -19.25 -30.65 -9.08
CA GLU A 360 -20.28 -30.55 -8.02
C GLU A 360 -21.69 -30.77 -8.57
N LYS A 361 -22.04 -30.11 -9.68
CA LYS A 361 -23.36 -30.27 -10.31
C LYS A 361 -23.61 -31.69 -10.81
N VAL A 362 -22.60 -32.31 -11.43
CA VAL A 362 -22.71 -33.71 -11.91
C VAL A 362 -22.96 -34.66 -10.74
N SER A 363 -22.40 -34.35 -9.57
CA SER A 363 -22.58 -35.10 -8.33
C SER A 363 -23.77 -34.67 -7.46
N SER A 364 -24.69 -33.84 -7.98
CA SER A 364 -25.84 -33.33 -7.22
C SER A 364 -26.85 -34.44 -6.90
N ASP A 365 -27.61 -34.24 -5.82
CA ASP A 365 -28.60 -35.21 -5.35
C ASP A 365 -29.71 -35.42 -6.40
N GLU A 366 -30.08 -34.38 -7.14
CA GLU A 366 -31.07 -34.44 -8.22
C GLU A 366 -30.59 -35.32 -9.38
N VAL A 367 -29.33 -35.18 -9.79
CA VAL A 367 -28.73 -36.02 -10.84
C VAL A 367 -28.61 -37.47 -10.37
N LEU A 368 -28.21 -37.69 -9.12
CA LEU A 368 -28.11 -39.02 -8.53
C LEU A 368 -29.49 -39.71 -8.46
N ALA A 369 -30.55 -38.99 -8.08
CA ALA A 369 -31.90 -39.52 -8.04
C ALA A 369 -32.38 -39.97 -9.44
N ILE A 370 -32.06 -39.20 -10.48
CA ILE A 370 -32.39 -39.58 -11.87
C ILE A 370 -31.62 -40.84 -12.28
N LEU A 371 -30.31 -40.92 -11.99
CA LEU A 371 -29.50 -42.09 -12.34
C LEU A 371 -29.85 -43.35 -11.53
N GLU A 372 -30.35 -43.20 -10.31
CA GLU A 372 -30.81 -44.33 -9.47
C GLU A 372 -32.11 -44.94 -10.00
N SER A 373 -32.96 -44.14 -10.64
CA SER A 373 -34.25 -44.59 -11.16
C SER A 373 -34.17 -45.54 -12.36
N ASN A 374 -33.00 -45.64 -13.02
CA ASN A 374 -32.79 -46.49 -14.19
C ASN A 374 -31.68 -47.52 -13.94
N ASP A 375 -32.01 -48.80 -14.12
CA ASP A 375 -31.10 -49.92 -13.88
C ASP A 375 -29.88 -49.89 -14.80
N ASP A 376 -30.03 -49.43 -16.06
CA ASP A 376 -28.92 -49.33 -17.02
C ASP A 376 -27.87 -48.30 -16.60
N THR A 377 -28.27 -47.28 -15.84
CA THR A 377 -27.38 -46.21 -15.38
C THR A 377 -26.72 -46.50 -14.04
N TYR A 378 -27.01 -47.65 -13.42
CA TYR A 378 -26.58 -47.99 -12.06
C TYR A 378 -25.07 -47.90 -11.83
N ALA A 379 -24.25 -48.37 -12.79
CA ALA A 379 -22.80 -48.23 -12.67
C ALA A 379 -22.39 -46.75 -12.61
N THR A 380 -22.98 -45.89 -13.46
CA THR A 380 -22.69 -44.45 -13.48
C THR A 380 -23.15 -43.76 -12.20
N PHE A 381 -24.34 -44.11 -11.72
CA PHE A 381 -24.84 -43.68 -10.40
C PHE A 381 -23.82 -43.98 -9.29
N LEU A 382 -23.33 -45.21 -9.21
CA LEU A 382 -22.40 -45.61 -8.15
C LEU A 382 -21.11 -44.79 -8.19
N TYR A 383 -20.50 -44.60 -9.37
CA TYR A 383 -19.29 -43.78 -9.49
C TYR A 383 -19.52 -42.32 -9.06
N ILE A 384 -20.62 -41.72 -9.52
CA ILE A 384 -20.93 -40.33 -9.19
C ILE A 384 -21.29 -40.19 -7.70
N LYS A 385 -21.94 -41.18 -7.10
CA LYS A 385 -22.23 -41.22 -5.67
C LYS A 385 -20.97 -41.32 -4.83
N LEU A 386 -19.99 -42.13 -5.26
CA LEU A 386 -18.68 -42.18 -4.62
C LEU A 386 -17.94 -40.85 -4.75
N LEU A 387 -18.01 -40.19 -5.91
CA LEU A 387 -17.47 -38.85 -6.11
C LEU A 387 -18.14 -37.84 -5.18
N ARG A 388 -19.46 -37.91 -5.02
CA ARG A 388 -20.19 -37.08 -4.05
C ARG A 388 -19.71 -37.32 -2.62
N TYR A 389 -19.55 -38.57 -2.23
CA TYR A 389 -18.97 -38.91 -0.92
C TYR A 389 -17.55 -38.37 -0.74
N ILE A 390 -16.72 -38.37 -1.80
CA ILE A 390 -15.37 -37.77 -1.74
C ILE A 390 -15.50 -36.26 -1.45
N ILE A 391 -16.38 -35.57 -2.18
CA ILE A 391 -16.65 -34.15 -1.97
C ILE A 391 -17.13 -33.89 -0.54
N ASP A 392 -18.11 -34.65 -0.06
CA ASP A 392 -18.69 -34.45 1.27
C ASP A 392 -17.71 -34.80 2.39
N ALA A 393 -16.92 -35.86 2.23
CA ALA A 393 -15.90 -36.26 3.20
C ALA A 393 -14.77 -35.24 3.31
N PHE A 394 -14.24 -34.78 2.17
CA PHE A 394 -12.93 -34.12 2.12
C PHE A 394 -12.97 -32.63 1.77
N ILE A 395 -14.04 -32.14 1.13
CA ILE A 395 -14.10 -30.78 0.57
C ILE A 395 -15.17 -29.93 1.24
N ASN A 396 -16.41 -30.44 1.28
CA ASN A 396 -17.56 -29.71 1.80
C ASN A 396 -17.33 -29.37 3.27
N LYS A 397 -17.32 -28.09 3.64
CA LYS A 397 -17.04 -27.63 5.00
C LYS A 397 -18.20 -27.84 5.97
N ALA A 398 -19.43 -27.96 5.46
CA ALA A 398 -20.63 -28.12 6.28
C ALA A 398 -20.81 -29.54 6.83
N THR A 399 -20.11 -30.54 6.25
CA THR A 399 -20.23 -31.94 6.67
C THR A 399 -19.71 -32.16 8.09
N SER A 400 -20.53 -32.81 8.92
CA SER A 400 -20.18 -33.19 10.29
C SER A 400 -19.04 -34.21 10.32
N ILE A 401 -18.27 -34.26 11.42
CA ILE A 401 -17.14 -35.22 11.56
C ILE A 401 -17.63 -36.66 11.42
N ARG A 402 -18.79 -37.00 12.01
CA ARG A 402 -19.39 -38.33 11.92
C ARG A 402 -19.67 -38.71 10.46
N ASP A 403 -20.29 -37.81 9.70
CA ASP A 403 -20.65 -38.07 8.31
C ASP A 403 -19.42 -38.14 7.42
N ARG A 404 -18.39 -37.31 7.67
CA ARG A 404 -17.10 -37.42 6.98
C ARG A 404 -16.46 -38.80 7.15
N LEU A 405 -16.43 -39.31 8.38
CA LEU A 405 -15.91 -40.64 8.66
C LEU A 405 -16.72 -41.71 7.93
N TYR A 406 -18.05 -41.60 7.97
CA TYR A 406 -18.94 -42.53 7.26
C TYR A 406 -18.69 -42.53 5.74
N PHE A 407 -18.64 -41.37 5.10
CA PHE A 407 -18.38 -41.23 3.67
C PHE A 407 -16.99 -41.72 3.30
N ALA A 408 -15.94 -41.30 4.04
CA ALA A 408 -14.56 -41.75 3.82
C ALA A 408 -14.43 -43.27 3.92
N TRP A 409 -15.01 -43.88 4.96
CA TRP A 409 -15.01 -45.34 5.14
C TRP A 409 -15.76 -46.06 4.02
N THR A 410 -16.89 -45.52 3.58
CA THR A 410 -17.68 -46.11 2.50
C THR A 410 -16.89 -46.09 1.20
N ILE A 411 -16.20 -45.00 0.88
CA ILE A 411 -15.31 -44.92 -0.29
C ILE A 411 -14.22 -45.99 -0.21
N VAL A 412 -13.48 -46.05 0.91
CA VAL A 412 -12.39 -47.02 1.10
C VAL A 412 -12.91 -48.45 0.98
N PHE A 413 -14.05 -48.75 1.60
CA PHE A 413 -14.67 -50.07 1.56
C PHE A 413 -15.07 -50.47 0.14
N VAL A 414 -15.77 -49.59 -0.59
CA VAL A 414 -16.18 -49.84 -1.98
C VAL A 414 -14.97 -49.98 -2.90
N CYS A 415 -13.94 -49.14 -2.76
CA CYS A 415 -12.70 -49.29 -3.54
C CYS A 415 -11.97 -50.60 -3.23
N ARG A 416 -11.94 -51.05 -1.97
CA ARG A 416 -11.35 -52.34 -1.57
C ARG A 416 -12.12 -53.52 -2.18
N LEU A 417 -13.45 -53.49 -2.15
CA LEU A 417 -14.29 -54.50 -2.79
C LEU A 417 -14.11 -54.51 -4.31
N TRP A 418 -14.12 -53.34 -4.94
CA TRP A 418 -13.94 -53.22 -6.38
C TRP A 418 -12.57 -53.72 -6.83
N LYS A 419 -11.52 -53.40 -6.07
CA LYS A 419 -10.17 -53.95 -6.28
C LYS A 419 -10.12 -55.47 -6.12
N ALA A 420 -10.79 -56.02 -5.10
CA ALA A 420 -10.87 -57.45 -4.89
C ALA A 420 -11.59 -58.15 -6.07
N TRP A 421 -12.67 -57.56 -6.58
CA TRP A 421 -13.38 -58.04 -7.75
C TRP A 421 -12.51 -57.99 -9.02
N LEU A 422 -11.83 -56.88 -9.28
CA LEU A 422 -10.88 -56.77 -10.38
C LEU A 422 -9.74 -57.81 -10.26
N ASN A 423 -9.23 -58.07 -9.06
CA ASN A 423 -8.21 -59.09 -8.82
C ASN A 423 -8.72 -60.53 -9.04
N LEU A 424 -10.03 -60.77 -8.86
CA LEU A 424 -10.66 -62.06 -9.15
C LEU A 424 -10.85 -62.25 -10.67
N GLU A 425 -11.19 -61.19 -11.41
CA GLU A 425 -11.33 -61.22 -12.87
C GLU A 425 -9.99 -61.15 -13.61
N PHE A 426 -9.00 -60.44 -13.07
CA PHE A 426 -7.70 -60.19 -13.68
C PHE A 426 -6.59 -60.62 -12.70
N LYS A 427 -6.06 -61.83 -12.89
CA LYS A 427 -4.95 -62.36 -12.08
C LYS A 427 -3.66 -61.56 -12.30
N SER A 428 -3.37 -60.58 -11.44
CA SER A 428 -1.98 -60.19 -11.16
C SER A 428 -1.82 -59.46 -9.82
N SER A 429 -1.01 -60.07 -8.96
CA SER A 429 -0.13 -59.54 -7.90
C SER A 429 -0.43 -58.15 -7.31
N THR A 430 -0.78 -58.09 -6.02
CA THR A 430 -0.82 -56.82 -5.28
C THR A 430 0.17 -56.75 -4.12
N GLN A 431 0.97 -55.68 -4.14
CA GLN A 431 1.88 -55.21 -3.10
C GLN A 431 1.11 -54.55 -1.94
N LYS A 432 1.63 -54.70 -0.71
CA LYS A 432 1.10 -54.13 0.53
C LYS A 432 1.46 -52.64 0.65
N ILE A 433 0.50 -51.82 1.09
CA ILE A 433 0.70 -50.43 1.52
C ILE A 433 0.67 -50.43 3.06
N HIS A 434 1.63 -49.76 3.69
CA HIS A 434 1.68 -49.59 5.14
C HIS A 434 0.72 -48.49 5.61
N GLU A 435 -0.11 -48.81 6.60
CA GLU A 435 -1.00 -47.86 7.29
C GLU A 435 -0.22 -47.19 8.44
N GLY A 436 -0.02 -45.88 8.36
CA GLY A 436 0.41 -45.04 9.49
C GLY A 436 -0.79 -44.41 10.17
N SER A 437 -0.78 -44.31 11.50
CA SER A 437 -1.81 -43.61 12.27
C SER A 437 -1.67 -42.10 12.10
N LEU A 438 -2.75 -41.43 11.69
CA LEU A 438 -2.82 -39.97 11.63
C LEU A 438 -3.28 -39.39 13.00
N PRO A 439 -2.75 -38.23 13.42
CA PRO A 439 -3.14 -37.57 14.68
C PRO A 439 -4.58 -37.02 14.64
N SER A 440 -5.22 -36.77 15.79
CA SER A 440 -6.63 -36.32 15.89
C SER A 440 -6.92 -35.00 15.17
N GLU A 441 -5.93 -34.13 15.06
CA GLU A 441 -6.00 -32.83 14.39
C GLU A 441 -6.13 -32.98 12.87
N SER A 442 -5.80 -34.16 12.32
CA SER A 442 -6.01 -34.51 10.91
C SER A 442 -7.47 -34.64 10.50
N LEU A 443 -8.40 -34.59 11.46
CA LEU A 443 -9.84 -34.62 11.22
C LEU A 443 -10.39 -33.30 10.67
N GLN A 444 -9.61 -32.22 10.64
CA GLN A 444 -9.98 -30.96 9.97
C GLN A 444 -9.69 -31.01 8.46
N ILE A 445 -10.27 -32.02 7.79
CA ILE A 445 -9.89 -32.39 6.43
C ILE A 445 -9.94 -31.25 5.39
N PRO A 446 -10.89 -30.28 5.45
CA PRO A 446 -10.90 -29.17 4.50
C PRO A 446 -9.60 -28.33 4.49
N LEU A 447 -8.85 -28.31 5.60
CA LEU A 447 -7.57 -27.61 5.71
C LEU A 447 -6.42 -28.30 4.99
N PHE A 448 -6.57 -29.58 4.64
CA PHE A 448 -5.59 -30.35 3.87
C PHE A 448 -5.71 -30.16 2.36
N SER A 449 -6.70 -29.39 1.90
CA SER A 449 -6.87 -29.10 0.48
C SER A 449 -5.94 -27.95 0.02
N ASN A 450 -5.45 -28.04 -1.22
CA ASN A 450 -4.70 -26.96 -1.86
C ASN A 450 -5.60 -25.76 -2.28
N GLN A 451 -6.89 -25.77 -1.97
CA GLN A 451 -7.83 -24.71 -2.41
C GLN A 451 -7.46 -23.32 -1.88
N SER A 452 -6.93 -23.25 -0.65
CA SER A 452 -6.43 -21.99 -0.08
C SER A 452 -5.28 -21.41 -0.91
N ARG A 453 -4.41 -22.26 -1.48
CA ARG A 453 -3.31 -21.83 -2.35
C ARG A 453 -3.82 -21.34 -3.70
N GLU A 454 -4.74 -22.07 -4.32
CA GLU A 454 -5.32 -21.63 -5.60
C GLU A 454 -6.13 -20.33 -5.42
N SER A 455 -6.77 -20.13 -4.26
CA SER A 455 -7.39 -18.84 -3.92
C SER A 455 -6.37 -17.71 -3.84
N ILE A 456 -5.21 -17.96 -3.23
CA ILE A 456 -4.09 -16.99 -3.19
C ILE A 456 -3.58 -16.71 -4.60
N PHE A 457 -3.36 -17.73 -5.44
CA PHE A 457 -2.92 -17.53 -6.83
C PHE A 457 -3.93 -16.72 -7.63
N ARG A 458 -5.23 -16.99 -7.50
CA ARG A 458 -6.29 -16.20 -8.14
C ARG A 458 -6.32 -14.76 -7.65
N SER A 459 -6.20 -14.54 -6.34
CA SER A 459 -6.15 -13.21 -5.74
C SER A 459 -4.92 -12.43 -6.21
N SER A 460 -3.76 -13.07 -6.25
CA SER A 460 -2.54 -12.45 -6.74
C SER A 460 -2.59 -12.15 -8.24
N ARG A 461 -3.22 -13.01 -9.06
CA ARG A 461 -3.46 -12.71 -10.49
C ARG A 461 -4.44 -11.55 -10.66
N SER A 462 -5.49 -11.43 -9.84
CA SER A 462 -6.45 -10.32 -9.96
C SER A 462 -5.84 -8.95 -9.63
N LEU A 463 -4.79 -8.90 -8.79
CA LEU A 463 -4.04 -7.67 -8.51
C LEU A 463 -3.28 -7.11 -9.74
N THR A 464 -3.01 -7.94 -10.75
CA THR A 464 -2.22 -7.53 -11.93
C THR A 464 -3.05 -6.84 -13.02
N GLY A 465 -4.38 -7.00 -13.00
CA GLY A 465 -5.27 -6.45 -14.04
C GLY A 465 -5.42 -4.92 -14.01
N THR A 466 -5.02 -4.26 -12.92
CA THR A 466 -5.27 -2.83 -12.67
C THR A 466 -4.02 -1.93 -12.77
N GLN A 467 -2.95 -2.37 -13.44
CA GLN A 467 -1.68 -1.62 -13.61
C GLN A 467 -0.94 -1.28 -12.31
N SER A 468 -1.39 -1.74 -11.13
CA SER A 468 -0.90 -1.22 -9.84
C SER A 468 -0.08 -2.19 -8.99
N THR A 469 -0.05 -3.49 -9.30
CA THR A 469 0.72 -4.44 -8.48
C THR A 469 1.26 -5.60 -9.33
N MET A 470 2.59 -5.69 -9.46
CA MET A 470 3.24 -6.89 -9.99
C MET A 470 3.40 -7.88 -8.83
N VAL A 471 2.78 -9.06 -8.96
CA VAL A 471 3.06 -10.17 -8.05
C VAL A 471 4.04 -11.11 -8.75
N ASN A 472 5.25 -11.20 -8.21
CA ASN A 472 6.25 -12.16 -8.68
C ASN A 472 5.95 -13.52 -8.06
N PHE A 473 5.83 -14.55 -8.88
CA PHE A 473 5.82 -15.93 -8.40
C PHE A 473 7.07 -16.65 -8.90
N THR A 474 7.66 -17.48 -8.05
CA THR A 474 8.63 -18.50 -8.44
C THR A 474 7.88 -19.63 -9.17
N VAL A 475 8.40 -20.05 -10.32
CA VAL A 475 7.76 -21.04 -11.20
C VAL A 475 8.40 -22.41 -10.98
N LYS A 476 7.78 -23.46 -11.51
CA LYS A 476 8.48 -24.71 -11.80
C LYS A 476 8.89 -24.71 -13.28
N GLY A 477 10.16 -24.44 -13.55
CA GLY A 477 10.71 -24.60 -14.89
C GLY A 477 10.95 -26.08 -15.19
N LYS A 478 10.11 -26.72 -16.02
CA LYS A 478 10.55 -27.89 -16.79
C LYS A 478 11.47 -27.38 -17.90
N PHE A 479 12.76 -27.65 -17.80
CA PHE A 479 13.60 -27.83 -18.98
C PHE A 479 13.34 -29.25 -19.49
N SER A 480 12.32 -29.41 -20.32
CA SER A 480 12.29 -30.50 -21.28
C SER A 480 12.76 -29.92 -22.60
N GLU A 481 14.02 -30.08 -22.93
CA GLU A 481 14.46 -29.95 -24.31
C GLU A 481 14.08 -31.23 -25.06
N LYS A 482 13.46 -31.03 -26.22
CA LYS A 482 13.26 -32.06 -27.24
C LYS A 482 13.55 -31.43 -28.61
N ILE A 483 14.50 -32.08 -29.32
CA ILE A 483 14.51 -32.40 -30.78
C ILE A 483 15.14 -31.32 -31.70
N PRO A 484 15.87 -31.68 -32.79
CA PRO A 484 16.02 -33.00 -33.46
C PRO A 484 17.16 -33.88 -32.96
#